data_AF-X1FTS8-F1
#
_entry.id   AF-X1FTS8-F1
#
_cell.length_a   1.000
_cell.length_b   1.000
_cell.length_c   1.000
_cell.angle_alpha   90.00
_cell.angle_beta   90.00
_cell.angle_gamma   90.00
#
_symmetry.space_group_name_H-M   'P 1'
#
loop_
_entity.id
_entity.type
_entity.pdbx_description
1 polymer ?
#
loop_
_entity_poly.entity_id
_entity_poly.type
_entity_poly.pdbx_seq_one_letter_code
_entity_poly.pdbx_strand_id
1 'polypeptide(L)'
;MEDGIPRFIGVFYGQDAEKVGPVRSGRLFDEHIFRMYDAIFVFGNADRRVMDYFLELEDHFIYSYVVENFNDSNHKCSVDEPNRLCRDPEIKGYNSMFANTAA
;
A
#
# COMPACT_ATOMS: atom_id res chain seq x y z
N MET A 1 7.18 -11.36 -5.98
CA MET A 1 7.37 -11.11 -7.42
C MET A 1 6.17 -11.66 -8.18
N GLU A 2 5.91 -11.16 -9.38
CA GLU A 2 4.90 -11.69 -10.30
C GLU A 2 5.57 -11.78 -11.65
N ASP A 3 5.59 -12.98 -12.24
CA ASP A 3 6.21 -13.25 -13.54
C ASP A 3 7.67 -12.77 -13.69
N GLY A 4 8.45 -12.88 -12.61
CA GLY A 4 9.86 -12.47 -12.60
C GLY A 4 10.07 -10.95 -12.53
N ILE A 5 9.01 -10.15 -12.45
CA ILE A 5 9.13 -8.69 -12.34
C ILE A 5 9.41 -8.32 -10.87
N PRO A 6 10.54 -7.63 -10.58
CA PRO A 6 10.86 -7.17 -9.24
C PRO A 6 9.89 -6.08 -8.77
N ARG A 7 9.79 -5.93 -7.46
CA ARG A 7 9.02 -4.87 -6.80
C ARG A 7 9.92 -4.15 -5.80
N PHE A 8 9.60 -2.90 -5.51
CA PHE A 8 10.27 -2.11 -4.50
C PHE A 8 9.42 -2.07 -3.22
N ILE A 9 10.10 -2.04 -2.07
CA ILE A 9 9.51 -1.70 -0.78
C ILE A 9 10.10 -0.34 -0.41
N GLY A 10 9.24 0.67 -0.25
CA GLY A 10 9.65 2.01 0.21
C GLY A 10 9.34 2.17 1.69
N VAL A 11 10.35 2.51 2.49
CA VAL A 11 10.18 2.84 3.91
C VAL A 11 10.40 4.35 4.06
N PHE A 12 9.40 5.04 4.59
CA PHE A 12 9.40 6.49 4.77
C PHE A 12 9.47 6.79 6.27
N TYR A 13 10.46 7.57 6.69
CA TYR A 13 10.68 7.92 8.08
C TYR A 13 11.27 9.33 8.19
N GLY A 14 10.63 10.19 8.99
CA GLY A 14 11.08 11.56 9.27
C GLY A 14 10.81 12.60 8.16
N GLN A 15 10.39 12.18 6.98
CA GLN A 15 9.95 13.08 5.90
C GLN A 15 8.81 12.44 5.12
N ASP A 16 7.70 13.18 5.00
CA ASP A 16 6.53 12.74 4.26
C ASP A 16 6.69 12.90 2.74
N ALA A 17 5.92 12.11 2.01
CA ALA A 17 5.79 12.16 0.56
C ALA A 17 4.32 12.21 0.15
N GLU A 18 3.96 13.28 -0.56
CA GLU A 18 2.57 13.55 -1.00
C GLU A 18 2.06 12.54 -2.04
N LYS A 19 2.97 11.88 -2.78
CA LYS A 19 2.63 10.90 -3.81
C LYS A 19 3.71 9.82 -3.93
N VAL A 20 3.38 8.60 -3.50
CA VAL A 20 4.25 7.42 -3.56
C VAL A 20 3.56 6.33 -4.36
N GLY A 21 4.24 5.80 -5.39
CA GLY A 21 3.68 4.68 -6.16
C GLY A 21 4.41 4.40 -7.48
N PRO A 22 3.83 3.53 -8.33
CA PRO A 22 2.53 2.90 -8.12
C PRO A 22 2.56 1.84 -7.00
N VAL A 23 1.63 1.94 -6.05
CA VAL A 23 1.44 0.95 -4.98
C VAL A 23 1.02 -0.39 -5.58
N ARG A 24 1.56 -1.49 -5.05
CA ARG A 24 1.39 -2.85 -5.59
C ARG A 24 0.81 -3.80 -4.58
N SER A 25 0.44 -4.98 -5.08
CA SER A 25 -0.04 -6.05 -4.23
C SER A 25 1.03 -6.57 -3.28
N GLY A 26 0.63 -6.81 -2.03
CA GLY A 26 1.49 -7.33 -0.97
C GLY A 26 1.96 -8.76 -1.25
N ARG A 27 3.12 -9.10 -0.69
CA ARG A 27 3.78 -10.41 -0.77
C ARG A 27 4.17 -10.87 0.63
N LEU A 28 4.28 -12.19 0.81
CA LEU A 28 4.64 -12.78 2.11
C LEU A 28 5.89 -12.16 2.73
N PHE A 29 6.90 -11.86 1.91
CA PHE A 29 8.15 -11.26 2.40
C PHE A 29 7.97 -9.85 2.98
N ASP A 30 6.97 -9.09 2.52
CA ASP A 30 6.79 -7.70 2.93
C ASP A 30 6.51 -7.60 4.44
N GLU A 31 5.96 -8.67 5.05
CA GLU A 31 5.67 -8.68 6.48
C GLU A 31 6.90 -8.56 7.37
N HIS A 32 8.02 -9.14 6.96
CA HIS A 32 9.26 -9.05 7.70
C HIS A 32 9.79 -7.61 7.74
N ILE A 33 9.55 -6.82 6.68
CA ILE A 33 10.04 -5.45 6.60
C ILE A 33 9.18 -4.52 7.44
N PHE A 34 7.85 -4.53 7.30
CA PHE A 34 7.03 -3.60 8.08
C PHE A 34 7.11 -3.89 9.59
N ARG A 35 7.21 -5.17 9.99
CA ARG A 35 7.39 -5.57 11.39
C ARG A 35 8.74 -5.12 11.97
N MET A 36 9.82 -5.15 11.18
CA MET A 36 11.14 -4.69 11.61
C MET A 36 11.15 -3.20 11.97
N TYR A 37 10.29 -2.39 11.32
CA TYR A 37 10.18 -0.95 11.54
C TYR A 37 8.97 -0.54 12.38
N ASP A 38 8.16 -1.49 12.84
CA ASP A 38 6.84 -1.22 13.46
C ASP A 38 6.01 -0.21 12.64
N ALA A 39 6.00 -0.41 11.33
CA ALA A 39 5.47 0.55 10.36
C ALA A 39 4.00 0.29 10.01
N ILE A 40 3.33 1.35 9.55
CA ILE A 40 2.06 1.23 8.80
C ILE A 40 2.37 0.56 7.46
N PHE A 41 1.63 -0.49 7.12
CA PHE A 41 1.86 -1.28 5.91
C PHE A 41 0.82 -1.00 4.83
N VAL A 42 1.24 -0.34 3.75
CA VAL A 42 0.38 0.10 2.65
C VAL A 42 0.51 -0.81 1.43
N PHE A 43 -0.59 -1.37 0.94
CA PHE A 43 -0.59 -2.23 -0.26
C PHE A 43 -1.93 -2.27 -1.00
N GLY A 44 -1.87 -2.51 -2.31
CA GLY A 44 -3.04 -2.51 -3.20
C GLY A 44 -3.68 -3.89 -3.34
N ASN A 45 -4.01 -4.56 -2.22
CA ASN A 45 -4.50 -5.95 -2.13
C ASN A 45 -3.39 -7.04 -2.22
N ALA A 46 -3.71 -8.32 -2.07
CA ALA A 46 -2.74 -9.42 -2.15
C ALA A 46 -3.39 -10.69 -2.76
N ASP A 47 -2.56 -11.67 -3.13
CA ASP A 47 -3.07 -13.02 -3.44
C ASP A 47 -3.84 -13.54 -2.21
N ARG A 48 -4.96 -14.24 -2.44
CA ARG A 48 -5.83 -14.70 -1.35
C ARG A 48 -5.07 -15.41 -0.22
N ARG A 49 -4.09 -16.27 -0.54
CA ARG A 49 -3.32 -17.00 0.48
C ARG A 49 -2.43 -16.08 1.30
N VAL A 50 -1.92 -15.02 0.69
CA VAL A 50 -1.12 -13.99 1.38
C VAL A 50 -2.02 -13.14 2.26
N MET A 51 -3.21 -12.82 1.77
CA MET A 51 -4.20 -12.03 2.51
C MET A 51 -4.74 -12.82 3.72
N ASP A 52 -5.10 -14.09 3.52
CA ASP A 52 -5.51 -15.00 4.60
C ASP A 52 -4.41 -15.08 5.67
N TYR A 53 -3.15 -15.27 5.26
CA TYR A 53 -2.00 -15.25 6.18
C TYR A 53 -1.86 -13.93 6.94
N PHE A 54 -1.99 -12.78 6.27
CA PHE A 54 -1.88 -11.47 6.92
C PHE A 54 -2.98 -11.22 7.97
N LEU A 55 -4.17 -11.80 7.80
CA LEU A 55 -5.28 -11.70 8.76
C LEU A 55 -5.19 -12.71 9.91
N GLU A 56 -4.30 -13.70 9.80
CA GLU A 56 -4.00 -14.65 10.88
C GLU A 56 -2.87 -14.13 11.79
N LEU A 57 -2.24 -13.01 11.46
CA LEU A 57 -1.26 -12.34 12.31
C LEU A 57 -1.91 -11.69 13.54
N GLU A 58 -1.09 -11.25 14.49
CA GLU A 58 -1.57 -10.58 15.71
C GLU A 58 -2.34 -9.30 15.38
N ASP A 59 -3.37 -8.99 16.18
CA ASP A 59 -4.28 -7.85 15.99
C ASP A 59 -3.55 -6.53 15.75
N HIS A 60 -2.45 -6.28 16.48
CA HIS A 60 -1.66 -5.07 16.33
C HIS A 60 -1.12 -4.88 14.90
N PHE A 61 -0.70 -5.97 14.25
CA PHE A 61 -0.25 -5.91 12.85
C PHE A 61 -1.42 -5.69 11.90
N ILE A 62 -2.56 -6.33 12.14
CA ILE A 62 -3.76 -6.14 11.31
C ILE A 62 -4.20 -4.66 11.32
N TYR A 63 -4.14 -4.00 12.49
CA TYR A 63 -4.47 -2.58 12.61
C TYR A 63 -3.48 -1.64 11.92
N SER A 64 -2.28 -2.12 11.57
CA SER A 64 -1.27 -1.34 10.83
C SER A 64 -1.50 -1.33 9.31
N TYR A 65 -2.43 -2.13 8.79
CA TYR A 65 -2.64 -2.26 7.35
C TYR A 65 -3.45 -1.12 6.77
N VAL A 66 -2.97 -0.58 5.65
CA VAL A 66 -3.71 0.32 4.77
C VAL A 66 -3.86 -0.38 3.43
N VAL A 67 -5.07 -0.84 3.17
CA VAL A 67 -5.41 -1.64 1.99
C VAL A 67 -6.46 -0.92 1.17
N GLU A 68 -6.34 -1.00 -0.15
CA GLU A 68 -7.33 -0.45 -1.07
C GLU A 68 -8.74 -0.95 -0.72
N ASN A 69 -9.65 0.01 -0.55
CA ASN A 69 -11.08 -0.23 -0.42
C ASN A 69 -11.86 0.40 -1.60
N PHE A 70 -13.17 0.16 -1.65
CA PHE A 70 -14.03 0.66 -2.73
C PHE A 70 -14.10 2.20 -2.82
N ASN A 71 -13.93 2.91 -1.71
CA ASN A 71 -13.93 4.37 -1.70
C ASN A 71 -12.63 4.92 -2.30
N ASP A 72 -11.49 4.27 -2.07
CA ASP A 72 -10.17 4.71 -2.60
C ASP A 72 -10.13 4.68 -4.13
N SER A 73 -10.93 3.82 -4.76
CA SER A 73 -11.09 3.76 -6.22
C SER A 73 -11.76 5.02 -6.80
N ASN A 74 -12.51 5.75 -5.98
CA ASN A 74 -13.23 6.97 -6.36
C ASN A 74 -12.47 8.25 -5.98
N HIS A 75 -11.45 8.16 -5.14
CA HIS A 75 -10.63 9.30 -4.72
C HIS A 75 -9.55 9.62 -5.76
N LYS A 76 -9.47 10.90 -6.15
CA LYS A 76 -8.38 11.40 -6.98
C LYS A 76 -7.15 11.67 -6.11
N CYS A 77 -5.98 11.40 -6.65
CA CYS A 77 -4.73 11.80 -6.03
C CYS A 77 -4.59 13.32 -6.08
N SER A 78 -4.91 14.01 -4.98
CA SER A 78 -4.77 15.46 -4.81
C SER A 78 -3.93 15.77 -3.59
N VAL A 79 -3.15 16.85 -3.67
CA VAL A 79 -2.40 17.40 -2.53
C VAL A 79 -3.34 18.12 -1.57
N ASP A 80 -4.44 18.68 -2.08
CA ASP A 80 -5.40 19.48 -1.30
C ASP A 80 -6.38 18.61 -0.47
N GLU A 81 -6.55 17.34 -0.84
CA GLU A 81 -7.38 16.36 -0.15
C GLU A 81 -6.58 15.05 0.03
N PRO A 82 -5.67 15.02 1.01
CA PRO A 82 -4.75 13.90 1.18
C PRO A 82 -5.51 12.64 1.58
N ASN A 83 -5.58 11.68 0.66
CA ASN A 83 -6.11 10.34 0.90
C ASN A 83 -4.95 9.37 1.10
N ARG A 84 -5.08 8.44 2.06
CA ARG A 84 -4.05 7.41 2.33
C ARG A 84 -3.77 6.55 1.10
N LEU A 85 -4.80 6.27 0.31
CA LEU A 85 -4.72 5.63 -1.00
C LEU A 85 -5.64 6.34 -2.00
N CYS A 86 -5.20 6.45 -3.24
CA CYS A 86 -5.96 7.04 -4.34
C CYS A 86 -5.59 6.40 -5.67
N ARG A 87 -6.45 6.54 -6.69
CA ARG A 87 -6.10 6.23 -8.07
C ARG A 87 -6.00 7.48 -8.92
N ASP A 88 -4.92 7.58 -9.69
CA ASP A 88 -4.72 8.67 -10.64
C ASP A 88 -5.51 8.37 -11.94
N PRO A 89 -6.57 9.14 -12.25
CA PRO A 89 -7.42 8.87 -13.41
C PRO A 89 -6.73 9.20 -14.74
N GLU A 90 -5.64 9.97 -14.74
CA GLU A 90 -4.90 10.30 -15.96
C GLU A 90 -4.04 9.11 -16.45
N ILE A 91 -3.68 8.20 -15.53
CA ILE A 91 -2.90 7.01 -15.83
C ILE A 91 -3.81 5.86 -16.26
N LYS A 92 -3.82 5.58 -17.56
CA LYS A 92 -4.54 4.42 -18.11
C LYS A 92 -3.81 3.12 -17.78
N GLY A 93 -4.44 2.27 -16.97
CA GLY A 93 -3.98 0.90 -16.72
C GLY A 93 -3.93 0.54 -15.24
N TYR A 94 -3.37 -0.64 -14.95
CA TYR A 94 -3.33 -1.23 -13.62
C TYR A 94 -2.46 -0.44 -12.61
N ASN A 95 -1.50 0.34 -13.11
CA ASN A 95 -0.43 0.97 -12.32
C ASN A 95 -0.79 2.41 -11.90
N SER A 96 -2.03 2.62 -11.46
CA SER A 96 -2.58 3.96 -11.19
C SER A 96 -2.75 4.29 -9.70
N MET A 97 -2.42 3.37 -8.79
CA MET A 97 -2.61 3.59 -7.35
C MET A 97 -1.42 4.29 -6.71
N PHE A 98 -1.68 5.30 -5.89
CA PHE A 98 -0.66 6.02 -5.12
C PHE A 98 -1.08 6.16 -3.66
N ALA A 99 -0.09 6.27 -2.79
CA ALA A 99 -0.24 6.59 -1.38
C ALA A 99 0.25 8.01 -1.10
N ASN A 100 -0.31 8.62 -0.07
CA ASN A 100 0.17 9.86 0.53
C ASN A 100 0.57 9.56 1.98
N THR A 101 1.83 9.80 2.35
CA THR A 101 2.31 9.47 3.70
C THR A 101 1.98 10.54 4.74
N ALA A 102 1.49 11.71 4.32
CA ALA A 102 1.04 12.79 5.20
C ALA A 102 -0.45 12.68 5.62
N ALA A 103 -1.17 11.63 5.17
CA ALA A 103 -2.63 11.46 5.31
C ALA A 103 -3.08 10.60 6.51
#